data_AF-A0A0N5AQ21-F1
#
_entry.id   AF-A0A0N5AQ21-F1
#
_cell.length_a   1.000
_cell.length_b   1.000
_cell.length_c   1.000
_cell.angle_alpha   90.00
_cell.angle_beta   90.00
_cell.angle_gamma   90.00
#
_symmetry.space_group_name_H-M   'P 1'
#
loop_
_entity.id
_entity.type
_entity.pdbx_description
1 polymer ?
#
loop_
_entity_poly.entity_id
_entity_poly.type
_entity_poly.pdbx_seq_one_letter_code
_entity_poly.pdbx_strand_id
1 'polypeptide(L)'
;MLGTIVVLLAFADLTAAITCANGGNLVATGCSNSYQCALYTNSPVACLSSQCCTVPHTCSNGCPPLALGCTSASQCLPYRGNYYTVTCINGMCCPA
;
A
#
# COMPACT_ATOMS: atom_id res chain seq x y z
N MET A 1 -39.80 -27.91 8.05
CA MET A 1 -39.05 -27.57 9.27
C MET A 1 -37.93 -26.63 8.87
N LEU A 2 -38.07 -25.34 9.20
CA LEU A 2 -37.06 -24.31 8.99
C LEU A 2 -35.86 -24.60 9.91
N GLY A 3 -34.71 -24.89 9.33
CA GLY A 3 -33.43 -24.97 10.05
C GLY A 3 -32.66 -23.68 9.85
N THR A 4 -33.03 -22.63 10.58
CA THR A 4 -32.25 -21.40 10.72
C THR A 4 -30.90 -21.73 11.36
N ILE A 5 -29.85 -21.81 10.55
CA ILE A 5 -28.49 -21.49 10.98
C ILE A 5 -28.05 -20.33 10.11
N VAL A 6 -28.52 -19.14 10.50
CA VAL A 6 -27.76 -17.93 10.25
C VAL A 6 -26.55 -18.09 11.18
N VAL A 7 -25.44 -18.62 10.66
CA VAL A 7 -24.17 -18.43 11.37
C VAL A 7 -23.93 -16.93 11.27
N LEU A 8 -24.42 -16.19 12.27
CA LEU A 8 -23.91 -14.87 12.60
C LEU A 8 -22.46 -15.09 13.07
N LEU A 9 -21.58 -15.40 12.13
CA LEU A 9 -20.24 -14.85 12.18
C LEU A 9 -20.47 -13.36 11.93
N ALA A 10 -20.86 -12.65 12.97
CA ALA A 10 -20.26 -11.36 13.17
C ALA A 10 -18.77 -11.67 13.31
N PHE A 11 -18.06 -11.76 12.18
CA PHE A 11 -16.75 -11.14 12.12
C PHE A 11 -17.07 -9.69 12.43
N ALA A 12 -17.14 -9.38 13.72
CA ALA A 12 -16.65 -8.10 14.17
C ALA A 12 -15.27 -8.06 13.52
N ASP A 13 -15.17 -7.33 12.42
CA ASP A 13 -13.91 -6.87 11.89
C ASP A 13 -13.31 -5.99 12.99
N LEU A 14 -12.81 -6.63 14.05
CA LEU A 14 -11.78 -6.15 14.92
C LEU A 14 -10.49 -6.16 14.09
N THR A 15 -10.57 -5.51 12.94
CA THR A 15 -9.43 -4.88 12.32
C THR A 15 -9.15 -3.70 13.22
N ALA A 16 -8.52 -3.96 14.38
CA ALA A 16 -7.58 -2.99 14.90
C ALA A 16 -6.73 -2.65 13.68
N ALA A 17 -6.90 -1.47 13.11
CA ALA A 17 -6.24 -1.10 11.87
C ALA A 17 -4.75 -1.20 12.16
N ILE A 18 -4.15 -2.33 11.77
CA ILE A 18 -2.75 -2.60 12.04
C ILE A 18 -2.04 -1.53 11.23
N THR A 19 -1.51 -0.56 11.95
CA THR A 19 -0.96 0.63 11.35
C THR A 19 0.44 0.27 10.94
N CYS A 20 0.73 0.41 9.67
CA CYS A 20 2.07 0.23 9.16
C CYS A 20 2.99 1.32 9.69
N ALA A 21 4.30 1.09 9.66
CA ALA A 21 5.30 2.06 10.13
C ALA A 21 5.24 3.41 9.39
N ASN A 22 4.63 3.45 8.20
CA ASN A 22 4.37 4.67 7.44
C ASN A 22 3.05 5.38 7.83
N GLY A 23 2.37 4.98 8.91
CA GLY A 23 1.10 5.53 9.35
C GLY A 23 -0.12 5.14 8.49
N GLY A 24 0.08 4.29 7.49
CA GLY A 24 -1.00 3.73 6.68
C GLY A 24 -1.64 2.50 7.30
N ASN A 25 -2.75 2.04 6.71
CA ASN A 25 -3.43 0.83 7.13
C ASN A 25 -2.86 -0.40 6.44
N LEU A 26 -2.61 -1.45 7.21
CA LEU A 26 -2.31 -2.77 6.66
C LEU A 26 -3.53 -3.30 5.90
N VAL A 27 -3.33 -3.63 4.63
CA VAL A 27 -4.37 -4.23 3.77
C VAL A 27 -4.09 -5.70 3.47
N ALA A 28 -2.83 -6.12 3.43
CA ALA A 28 -2.43 -7.53 3.24
C ALA A 28 -0.98 -7.78 3.68
N THR A 29 -0.56 -9.03 3.77
CA THR A 29 0.82 -9.44 4.05
C THR A 29 1.32 -10.41 2.98
N GLY A 30 2.64 -10.57 2.87
CA GLY A 30 3.28 -11.46 1.88
C GLY A 30 3.59 -10.81 0.54
N CYS A 31 3.73 -9.48 0.49
CA CYS A 31 4.12 -8.81 -0.75
C CYS A 31 5.65 -8.79 -0.94
N SER A 32 6.08 -8.76 -2.19
CA SER A 32 7.44 -8.43 -2.62
C SER A 32 7.50 -7.08 -3.35
N ASN A 33 6.36 -6.61 -3.85
CA ASN A 33 6.21 -5.29 -4.48
C ASN A 33 4.80 -4.74 -4.28
N SER A 34 4.63 -3.43 -4.48
CA SER A 34 3.35 -2.73 -4.30
C SER A 34 2.27 -3.16 -5.29
N TYR A 35 2.64 -3.69 -6.47
CA TYR A 35 1.66 -4.13 -7.47
C TYR A 35 0.80 -5.30 -6.98
N GLN A 36 1.39 -6.21 -6.19
CA GLN A 36 0.65 -7.32 -5.56
C GLN A 36 -0.43 -6.83 -4.59
N CYS A 37 -0.26 -5.63 -4.04
CA CYS A 37 -1.19 -5.02 -3.09
C CYS A 37 -2.42 -4.38 -3.77
N ALA A 38 -2.34 -4.09 -5.08
CA ALA A 38 -3.42 -3.45 -5.83
C ALA A 38 -4.69 -4.32 -5.94
N LEU A 39 -4.57 -5.64 -5.73
CA LEU A 39 -5.72 -6.55 -5.72
C LEU A 39 -6.58 -6.41 -4.45
N TYR A 40 -6.02 -5.85 -3.38
CA TYR A 40 -6.65 -5.81 -2.06
C TYR A 40 -7.23 -4.44 -1.71
N THR A 41 -6.93 -3.39 -2.48
CA THR A 41 -7.47 -2.05 -2.26
C THR A 41 -7.36 -1.18 -3.50
N ASN A 42 -8.23 -0.18 -3.59
CA ASN A 42 -8.18 0.89 -4.60
C ASN A 42 -7.36 2.10 -4.13
N SER A 43 -6.94 2.14 -2.86
CA SER A 43 -6.09 3.20 -2.33
C SER A 43 -4.63 3.00 -2.77
N PRO A 44 -3.82 4.08 -2.83
CA PRO A 44 -2.37 3.97 -3.03
C PRO A 44 -1.77 3.05 -1.98
N VAL A 45 -0.92 2.11 -2.41
CA VAL A 45 -0.31 1.09 -1.55
C VAL A 45 1.18 0.97 -1.79
N ALA A 46 1.91 0.67 -0.71
CA ALA A 46 3.32 0.32 -0.74
C ALA A 46 3.52 -1.06 -0.11
N CYS A 47 4.51 -1.81 -0.62
CA CYS A 47 4.95 -3.03 0.02
C CYS A 47 6.11 -2.71 0.98
N LEU A 48 5.85 -2.76 2.29
CA LEU A 48 6.78 -2.42 3.36
C LEU A 48 7.02 -3.65 4.22
N SER A 49 8.25 -4.16 4.27
CA SER A 49 8.58 -5.36 5.09
C SER A 49 7.64 -6.54 4.82
N SER A 50 7.34 -6.79 3.55
CA SER A 50 6.34 -7.78 3.10
C SER A 50 4.91 -7.53 3.57
N GLN A 51 4.56 -6.28 3.88
CA GLN A 51 3.23 -5.86 4.25
C GLN A 51 2.71 -4.86 3.21
N CYS A 52 1.52 -5.12 2.68
CA CYS A 52 0.79 -4.17 1.85
C CYS A 52 0.18 -3.12 2.77
N CYS A 53 0.67 -1.90 2.67
CA CYS A 53 0.26 -0.79 3.50
C CYS A 53 -0.33 0.30 2.61
N THR A 54 -1.46 0.87 2.99
CA THR A 54 -1.94 2.09 2.32
C THR A 54 -0.93 3.21 2.53
N VAL A 55 -0.90 4.15 1.59
CA VAL A 55 -0.05 5.32 1.67
C VAL A 55 -0.95 6.54 1.75
N PRO A 56 -1.12 7.16 2.93
CA PRO A 56 -1.97 8.34 3.09
C PRO A 56 -1.35 9.61 2.48
N HIS A 57 -0.17 9.50 1.85
CA HIS A 57 0.56 10.59 1.25
C HIS A 57 0.53 10.51 -0.28
N THR A 58 0.37 11.66 -0.91
CA THR A 58 0.50 11.83 -2.36
C THR A 58 1.81 12.55 -2.66
N CYS A 59 2.36 12.25 -3.84
CA CYS A 59 3.47 13.03 -4.37
C CYS A 59 3.03 14.48 -4.63
N SER A 60 3.97 15.42 -4.66
CA SER A 60 3.67 16.85 -4.88
C SER A 60 2.97 17.13 -6.21
N ASN A 61 3.07 16.23 -7.18
CA ASN A 61 2.37 16.28 -8.47
C ASN A 61 0.97 15.62 -8.44
N GLY A 62 0.49 15.18 -7.28
CA GLY A 62 -0.82 14.52 -7.11
C GLY A 62 -0.84 13.05 -7.51
N CYS A 63 0.27 12.48 -7.99
CA CYS A 63 0.36 11.05 -8.30
C CYS A 63 0.50 10.19 -7.04
N PRO A 64 0.02 8.93 -7.07
CA PRO A 64 0.34 7.97 -6.02
C PRO A 64 1.84 7.63 -6.03
N PRO A 65 2.47 7.48 -4.86
CA PRO A 65 3.86 7.06 -4.78
C PRO A 65 4.01 5.60 -5.21
N LEU A 66 5.12 5.30 -5.88
CA LEU A 66 5.46 3.95 -6.38
C LEU A 66 6.03 3.06 -5.26
N ALA A 67 6.82 3.69 -4.38
CA ALA A 67 7.47 3.09 -3.22
C ALA A 67 7.78 4.16 -2.17
N LEU A 68 8.09 3.73 -0.95
CA LEU A 68 8.50 4.58 0.16
C LEU A 68 9.90 4.19 0.63
N GLY A 69 10.57 5.10 1.35
CA GLY A 69 11.88 4.88 1.96
C GLY A 69 13.06 5.24 1.07
N CYS A 70 12.89 6.13 0.09
CA CYS A 70 14.02 6.59 -0.71
C CYS A 70 14.77 7.74 -0.03
N THR A 71 16.08 7.80 -0.24
CA THR A 71 16.95 8.96 0.01
C THR A 71 17.47 9.56 -1.30
N SER A 72 17.30 8.88 -2.42
CA SER A 72 17.71 9.32 -3.76
C SER A 72 16.85 8.70 -4.85
N ALA A 73 16.68 9.40 -5.99
CA ALA A 73 15.85 8.95 -7.11
C ALA A 73 16.29 7.60 -7.70
N SER A 74 17.59 7.26 -7.62
CA SER A 74 18.14 5.99 -8.11
C SER A 74 17.52 4.76 -7.43
N GLN A 75 17.12 4.87 -6.16
CA GLN A 75 16.45 3.78 -5.43
C GLN A 75 15.03 3.51 -5.95
N CYS A 76 14.46 4.45 -6.71
CA CYS A 76 13.14 4.36 -7.29
C CYS A 76 13.14 3.69 -8.67
N LEU A 77 14.31 3.52 -9.30
CA LEU A 77 14.44 2.93 -10.64
C LEU A 77 13.81 1.52 -10.76
N PRO A 78 13.94 0.61 -9.78
CA PRO A 78 13.29 -0.70 -9.84
C PRO A 78 11.76 -0.63 -9.78
N TYR A 79 11.21 0.47 -9.23
CA TYR A 79 9.78 0.65 -8.98
C TYR A 79 9.11 1.56 -10.02
N ARG A 80 9.86 2.10 -10.98
CA ARG A 80 9.35 3.06 -11.97
C ARG A 80 8.23 2.50 -12.85
N GLY A 81 8.11 1.18 -12.99
CA GLY A 81 7.13 0.58 -13.90
C GLY A 81 7.23 1.18 -15.31
N ASN A 82 6.15 1.83 -15.74
CA ASN A 82 6.04 2.52 -17.05
C ASN A 82 6.48 3.99 -17.02
N TYR A 83 6.85 4.54 -15.86
CA TYR A 83 7.28 5.93 -15.75
C TYR A 83 8.72 6.10 -16.24
N TYR A 84 8.91 7.04 -17.16
CA TYR A 84 10.24 7.36 -17.72
C TYR A 84 11.13 8.08 -16.72
N THR A 85 10.53 8.93 -15.87
CA THR A 85 11.25 9.69 -14.86
C THR A 85 10.68 9.40 -13.48
N VAL A 86 11.57 9.24 -12.51
CA VAL A 86 11.24 9.05 -11.10
C VAL A 86 12.09 10.00 -10.28
N THR A 87 11.52 10.50 -9.20
CA THR A 87 12.18 11.37 -8.24
C THR A 87 11.92 10.87 -6.83
N CYS A 88 12.82 11.22 -5.92
CA CYS A 88 12.64 10.98 -4.50
C CYS A 88 12.26 12.29 -3.82
N ILE A 89 11.02 12.39 -3.33
CA ILE A 89 10.51 13.57 -2.65
C ILE A 89 10.08 13.17 -1.24
N ASN A 90 10.68 13.75 -0.20
CA ASN A 90 10.35 13.48 1.20
C ASN A 90 10.27 11.98 1.55
N GLY A 91 11.19 11.16 1.03
CA GLY A 91 11.17 9.72 1.28
C GLY A 91 10.26 8.90 0.36
N MET A 92 9.59 9.53 -0.60
CA MET A 92 8.63 8.89 -1.51
C MET A 92 9.18 8.82 -2.92
N CYS A 93 9.13 7.62 -3.51
CA CYS A 93 9.41 7.43 -4.93
C CYS A 93 8.20 7.88 -5.74
N CYS A 94 8.35 9.01 -6.42
CA CYS A 94 7.31 9.65 -7.18
C CYS A 94 7.61 9.59 -8.67
N PRO A 95 6.61 9.36 -9.53
CA PRO A 95 6.72 9.72 -10.94
C PRO A 95 7.04 11.21 -11.03
N ALA A 96 7.89 11.61 -11.97
CA ALA A 96 8.13 13.02 -12.31
C ALA A 96 7.68 13.31 -13.75
#